data_AF-A0A1V5C0N4-F1
#
_entry.id   AF-A0A1V5C0N4-F1
#
_cell.length_a   1.000
_cell.length_b   1.000
_cell.length_c   1.000
_cell.angle_alpha   90.00
_cell.angle_beta   90.00
_cell.angle_gamma   90.00
#
_symmetry.space_group_name_H-M   'P 1'
#
loop_
_entity.id
_entity.type
_entity.pdbx_description
1 polymer ?
#
loop_
_entity_poly.entity_id
_entity_poly.type
_entity_poly.pdbx_seq_one_letter_code
_entity_poly.pdbx_strand_id
1 'polypeptide(L)'
;MGWVDDKNNKYDILTKTDLKKIDTFEYGYYYFRFGEMTEFDRTSILMKVQSYYDKKVFWPSEFVNYMLNRGIRFKIYYRPVISEGILNNFLHLKLILKLNLRILMYLFKNKRK
;
A
#
# COMPACT_ATOMS: atom_id res chain seq x y z
N MET A 1 -33.90 -5.39 -22.20
CA MET A 1 -32.53 -5.22 -22.73
C MET A 1 -32.12 -3.79 -22.42
N GLY A 2 -31.03 -3.48 -21.73
CA GLY A 2 -29.93 -4.30 -21.25
C GLY A 2 -29.59 -3.99 -19.80
N TRP A 3 -29.07 -5.02 -19.15
CA TRP A 3 -28.42 -4.96 -17.85
C TRP A 3 -27.33 -3.89 -17.89
N VAL A 4 -27.50 -2.81 -17.13
CA VAL A 4 -26.41 -1.87 -16.88
C VAL A 4 -25.44 -2.64 -16.00
N ASP A 5 -24.36 -3.12 -16.62
CA ASP A 5 -23.33 -3.92 -16.00
C ASP A 5 -22.63 -3.03 -14.95
N ASP A 6 -22.98 -3.20 -13.67
CA ASP A 6 -22.38 -2.55 -12.49
C ASP A 6 -20.85 -2.76 -12.38
N LYS A 7 -20.26 -3.50 -13.32
CA LYS A 7 -18.82 -3.69 -13.50
C LYS A 7 -18.10 -2.42 -13.99
N ASN A 8 -18.80 -1.45 -14.58
CA ASN A 8 -18.16 -0.22 -15.07
C ASN A 8 -17.87 0.81 -13.96
N ASN A 9 -18.51 0.72 -12.79
CA ASN A 9 -18.18 1.56 -11.64
C ASN A 9 -16.79 1.25 -11.03
N LYS A 10 -16.18 0.12 -11.42
CA LYS A 10 -14.90 -0.34 -10.91
C LYS A 10 -13.71 0.44 -11.49
N TYR A 11 -13.86 0.99 -12.70
CA TYR A 11 -12.87 1.83 -13.34
C TYR A 11 -13.03 3.31 -12.98
N ASP A 12 -14.23 3.73 -12.55
CA ASP A 12 -14.56 5.14 -12.34
C ASP A 12 -13.85 5.77 -11.12
N ILE A 13 -13.42 4.94 -10.16
CA ILE A 13 -12.58 5.35 -9.02
C ILE A 13 -11.12 5.55 -9.46
N LEU A 14 -10.64 4.75 -10.42
CA LEU A 14 -9.28 4.88 -10.97
C LEU A 14 -9.17 6.04 -11.98
N THR A 15 -10.26 6.44 -12.64
CA THR A 15 -10.28 7.55 -13.60
C THR A 15 -10.50 8.93 -12.95
N LYS A 16 -11.17 9.00 -11.78
CA LYS A 16 -11.38 10.28 -11.06
C LYS A 16 -10.26 10.66 -10.09
N THR A 17 -9.41 9.72 -9.71
CA THR A 17 -8.24 10.00 -8.88
C THR A 17 -7.04 10.13 -9.80
N ASP A 18 -6.55 11.36 -10.02
CA ASP A 18 -5.37 11.67 -10.84
C ASP A 18 -4.29 10.57 -10.75
N LEU A 19 -4.24 9.67 -11.75
CA LEU A 19 -3.23 8.63 -11.91
C LEU A 19 -1.79 9.18 -11.76
N LYS A 20 -1.64 10.49 -11.95
CA LYS A 20 -0.39 11.24 -11.90
C LYS A 20 0.21 11.38 -10.49
N LYS A 21 -0.52 11.20 -9.37
CA LYS A 21 -0.03 11.61 -8.03
C LYS A 21 -0.25 10.61 -6.88
N ILE A 22 -0.12 9.30 -7.09
CA ILE A 22 -0.06 8.37 -5.94
C ILE A 22 1.30 8.47 -5.23
N ASP A 23 1.48 9.54 -4.45
CA ASP A 23 2.68 9.75 -3.63
C ASP A 23 2.57 9.04 -2.28
N THR A 24 1.33 8.75 -1.87
CA THR A 24 0.99 8.18 -0.57
C THR A 24 -0.15 7.19 -0.68
N PHE A 25 -0.15 6.18 0.19
CA PHE A 25 -1.26 5.25 0.37
C PHE A 25 -1.49 5.00 1.85
N GLU A 26 -2.74 5.10 2.29
CA GLU A 26 -3.12 4.93 3.68
C GLU A 26 -4.17 3.82 3.82
N TYR A 27 -3.97 2.96 4.81
CA TYR A 27 -4.96 1.97 5.20
C TYR A 27 -4.88 1.70 6.69
N GLY A 28 -5.91 2.11 7.46
CA GLY A 28 -5.95 1.95 8.91
C GLY A 28 -4.72 2.55 9.59
N TYR A 29 -3.91 1.69 10.21
CA TYR A 29 -2.70 2.08 10.95
C TYR A 29 -1.46 2.32 10.08
N TYR A 30 -1.55 2.03 8.77
CA TYR A 30 -0.39 1.97 7.87
C TYR A 30 -0.41 3.14 6.90
N TYR A 31 0.62 3.98 6.98
CA TYR A 31 0.84 5.09 6.06
C TYR A 31 2.08 4.80 5.20
N PHE A 32 1.88 4.61 3.91
CA PHE A 32 2.95 4.39 2.93
C PHE A 32 3.24 5.70 2.21
N ARG A 33 4.51 6.09 2.19
CA ARG A 33 5.01 7.19 1.36
C ARG A 33 5.95 6.63 0.32
N PHE A 34 5.65 6.86 -0.94
CA PHE A 34 6.46 6.38 -2.05
C PHE A 34 7.52 7.42 -2.42
N GLY A 35 8.66 6.95 -2.89
CA GLY A 35 9.70 7.80 -3.47
C GLY A 35 9.45 8.02 -4.96
N GLU A 36 10.49 8.48 -5.67
CA GLU A 36 10.46 8.52 -7.13
C GLU A 36 10.21 7.12 -7.69
N MET A 37 9.29 7.05 -8.66
CA MET A 37 8.90 5.81 -9.30
C MET A 37 8.41 6.06 -10.72
N THR A 38 8.53 5.04 -11.56
CA THR A 38 8.10 5.09 -12.95
C THR A 38 6.56 5.15 -13.05
N GLU A 39 6.04 5.54 -14.21
CA GLU A 39 4.60 5.47 -14.47
C GLU A 39 4.06 4.04 -14.43
N PHE A 40 4.90 3.08 -14.85
CA PHE A 40 4.58 1.65 -14.75
C PHE A 40 4.44 1.19 -13.30
N ASP A 41 5.35 1.63 -12.41
CA ASP A 41 5.26 1.32 -10.98
C ASP A 41 4.01 1.93 -10.35
N ARG A 42 3.69 3.20 -10.67
CA ARG A 42 2.45 3.85 -10.20
C ARG A 42 1.23 3.07 -10.59
N THR A 43 1.10 2.76 -11.88
CA THR A 43 -0.03 1.98 -12.40
C THR A 43 -0.13 0.64 -11.68
N SER A 44 0.99 -0.04 -11.46
CA SER A 44 0.96 -1.34 -10.80
C SER A 44 0.60 -1.26 -9.32
N ILE A 45 1.05 -0.23 -8.59
CA ILE A 45 0.63 0.04 -7.21
C ILE A 45 -0.87 0.30 -7.18
N LEU A 46 -1.40 1.12 -8.07
CA LEU A 46 -2.83 1.44 -8.14
C LEU A 46 -3.67 0.18 -8.37
N MET A 47 -3.27 -0.67 -9.33
CA MET A 47 -3.92 -1.95 -9.55
C MET A 47 -3.87 -2.84 -8.31
N LYS A 48 -2.74 -2.85 -7.60
CA LYS A 48 -2.60 -3.63 -6.37
C LYS A 48 -3.49 -3.10 -5.27
N VAL A 49 -3.55 -1.79 -5.08
CA VAL A 49 -4.43 -1.10 -4.12
C VAL A 49 -5.90 -1.36 -4.44
N GLN A 50 -6.30 -1.24 -5.71
CA GLN A 50 -7.66 -1.56 -6.16
C GLN A 50 -8.04 -3.00 -5.81
N SER A 51 -7.11 -3.95 -5.97
CA SER A 51 -7.38 -5.35 -5.62
C SER A 51 -7.71 -5.57 -4.14
N TYR A 52 -7.21 -4.71 -3.24
CA TYR A 52 -7.52 -4.76 -1.82
C TYR A 52 -8.89 -4.17 -1.49
N TYR A 53 -9.27 -3.07 -2.16
CA TYR A 53 -10.61 -2.50 -2.06
C TYR A 53 -11.68 -3.48 -2.53
N ASP A 54 -11.43 -4.15 -3.66
CA ASP A 54 -12.33 -5.16 -4.21
C ASP A 54 -12.57 -6.34 -3.27
N LYS A 55 -11.49 -6.81 -2.61
CA LYS A 55 -11.53 -7.96 -1.71
C LYS A 55 -11.90 -7.58 -0.27
N LYS A 56 -11.93 -6.29 0.06
CA LYS A 56 -12.04 -5.74 1.43
C LYS A 56 -11.01 -6.34 2.40
N VAL A 57 -9.83 -6.70 1.91
CA VAL A 57 -8.78 -7.35 2.68
C VAL A 57 -7.44 -6.72 2.33
N PHE A 58 -6.72 -6.25 3.35
CA PHE A 58 -5.39 -5.65 3.21
C PHE A 58 -4.40 -6.32 4.17
N TRP A 59 -3.33 -6.89 3.60
CA TRP A 59 -2.22 -7.46 4.36
C TRP A 59 -0.96 -6.59 4.16
N PRO A 60 -0.54 -5.82 5.18
CA PRO A 60 0.60 -4.90 5.03
C PRO A 60 1.91 -5.65 4.73
N SER A 61 2.08 -6.87 5.24
CA SER A 61 3.23 -7.71 4.95
C SER A 61 3.31 -8.12 3.48
N GLU A 62 2.18 -8.49 2.87
CA GLU A 62 2.12 -8.81 1.44
C GLU A 62 2.39 -7.58 0.58
N PHE A 63 1.84 -6.43 0.96
CA PHE A 63 2.06 -5.19 0.23
C PHE A 63 3.54 -4.75 0.30
N VAL A 64 4.17 -4.84 1.48
CA VAL A 64 5.61 -4.62 1.64
C VAL A 64 6.41 -5.58 0.74
N ASN A 65 6.08 -6.87 0.72
CA ASN A 65 6.80 -7.84 -0.12
C ASN A 65 6.66 -7.53 -1.61
N TYR A 66 5.46 -7.17 -2.04
CA TYR A 66 5.19 -6.76 -3.40
C TYR A 66 6.05 -5.56 -3.81
N MET A 67 6.12 -4.53 -2.95
CA MET A 67 6.93 -3.34 -3.19
C MET A 67 8.44 -3.65 -3.23
N LEU A 68 8.93 -4.46 -2.29
CA LEU A 68 10.33 -4.87 -2.24
C LEU A 68 10.73 -5.70 -3.46
N ASN A 69 9.89 -6.63 -3.91
CA ASN A 69 10.18 -7.48 -5.07
C ASN A 69 10.26 -6.68 -6.38
N ARG A 70 9.54 -5.57 -6.47
CA ARG A 70 9.60 -4.65 -7.61
C ARG A 70 10.71 -3.60 -7.50
N GLY A 71 11.44 -3.56 -6.38
CA GLY A 71 12.48 -2.56 -6.15
C GLY A 71 11.95 -1.14 -5.98
N ILE A 72 10.65 -0.98 -5.70
CA ILE A 72 10.04 0.34 -5.55
C ILE A 72 10.51 0.95 -4.22
N ARG A 73 10.90 2.22 -4.23
CA ARG A 73 11.33 2.95 -3.03
C ARG A 73 10.13 3.44 -2.25
N PHE A 74 10.06 3.13 -0.97
CA PHE A 74 8.99 3.58 -0.08
C PHE A 74 9.43 3.63 1.38
N LYS A 75 8.62 4.29 2.21
CA LYS A 75 8.70 4.29 3.67
C LYS A 75 7.32 3.96 4.24
N ILE A 76 7.28 3.25 5.36
CA ILE A 76 6.05 2.94 6.09
C ILE A 76 6.08 3.60 7.47
N TYR A 77 4.98 4.27 7.82
CA TYR A 77 4.80 4.98 9.07
C TYR A 77 3.57 4.44 9.79
N TYR A 78 3.64 4.51 11.11
CA TYR A 78 2.52 4.18 11.98
C TYR A 78 1.62 5.38 12.16
N ARG A 79 0.32 5.17 11.95
CA ARG A 79 -0.74 6.13 12.28
C ARG A 79 -1.62 5.51 13.38
N PRO A 80 -1.67 6.10 14.59
CA PRO A 80 -2.59 5.61 15.61
C PRO A 80 -4.04 5.87 15.19
N VAL A 81 -4.93 4.96 15.57
CA VAL A 81 -6.37 5.07 15.34
C VAL A 81 -7.04 5.25 16.70
N ILE A 82 -7.57 6.44 16.95
CA ILE A 82 -8.11 6.84 18.28
C ILE A 82 -9.36 6.04 18.63
N SER A 83 -10.17 5.67 17.63
CA SER A 83 -11.37 4.85 17.80
C SER A 83 -11.05 3.39 18.17
N GLU A 84 -9.79 3.00 18.12
CA GLU A 84 -9.32 1.66 18.43
C GLU A 84 -8.58 1.67 19.77
N GLY A 85 -8.74 0.61 20.56
CA GLY A 85 -8.13 0.54 21.88
C GLY A 85 -6.59 0.61 21.86
N ILE A 86 -6.01 0.99 23.01
CA ILE A 86 -4.55 1.09 23.20
C ILE A 86 -3.84 -0.22 22.81
N LEU A 87 -4.40 -1.37 23.23
CA LEU A 87 -3.85 -2.68 22.90
C LEU A 87 -3.75 -2.90 21.38
N ASN A 88 -4.79 -2.54 20.62
CA ASN A 88 -4.81 -2.73 19.17
C ASN A 88 -3.76 -1.84 18.49
N ASN A 89 -3.70 -0.57 18.89
CA ASN A 89 -2.67 0.38 18.49
C ASN A 89 -1.25 -0.18 18.71
N PHE A 90 -0.96 -0.77 19.88
CA PHE A 90 0.33 -1.42 20.17
C PHE A 90 0.63 -2.62 19.28
N LEU A 91 -0.36 -3.48 18.99
CA LEU A 91 -0.20 -4.62 18.09
C LEU A 91 0.22 -4.15 16.68
N HIS A 92 -0.44 -3.11 16.17
CA HIS A 92 -0.14 -2.53 14.87
C HIS A 92 1.21 -1.81 14.84
N LEU A 93 1.57 -1.08 15.90
CA LEU A 93 2.90 -0.48 16.05
C LEU A 93 4.00 -1.56 16.00
N LYS A 94 3.83 -2.66 16.76
CA LYS A 94 4.76 -3.80 16.75
C LYS A 94 4.91 -4.39 15.35
N LEU A 95 3.82 -4.52 14.59
CA LEU A 95 3.89 -5.02 13.23
C LEU A 95 4.65 -4.06 12.30
N ILE A 96 4.41 -2.76 12.40
CA ILE A 96 5.11 -1.76 11.58
C ILE A 96 6.61 -1.75 11.87
N LEU A 97 7.02 -1.87 13.14
CA LEU A 97 8.43 -1.99 13.49
C LEU A 97 9.07 -3.22 12.84
N LYS A 98 8.39 -4.38 12.85
CA LYS A 98 8.85 -5.59 12.15
C LYS A 98 8.98 -5.38 10.64
N LEU A 99 8.02 -4.70 10.01
CA LEU A 99 8.06 -4.41 8.58
C LEU A 99 9.20 -3.45 8.22
N ASN A 100 9.41 -2.40 9.01
CA ASN A 100 10.52 -1.47 8.83
C ASN A 100 11.89 -2.16 8.95
N LEU A 101 12.07 -3.07 9.92
CA LEU A 101 13.29 -3.88 10.02
C LEU A 101 13.51 -4.74 8.77
N ARG A 102 12.45 -5.37 8.25
CA ARG A 102 12.53 -6.17 7.01
C ARG A 102 12.95 -5.33 5.80
N ILE A 103 12.37 -4.14 5.65
CA ILE A 103 12.72 -3.20 4.59
C ILE A 103 14.20 -2.82 4.70
N LEU A 104 14.66 -2.49 5.90
CA LEU A 104 16.05 -2.13 6.16
C LEU A 104 17.01 -3.27 5.80
N MET A 105 16.71 -4.49 6.23
CA MET A 105 17.52 -5.68 5.90
C MET A 105 17.60 -5.94 4.39
N TYR A 106 16.48 -5.78 3.67
CA TYR A 106 16.45 -5.92 2.22
C TYR A 106 17.37 -4.88 1.54
N LEU A 107 17.28 -3.62 1.95
CA LEU A 107 18.11 -2.54 1.43
C LEU A 107 19.61 -2.78 1.70
N PHE A 108 19.97 -3.28 2.89
CA PHE A 108 21.36 -3.63 3.20
C PHE A 108 21.89 -4.79 2.34
N LYS A 109 21.07 -5.82 2.08
CA LYS A 109 21.46 -6.96 1.26
C LYS A 109 21.74 -6.55 -0.19
N ASN A 110 20.93 -5.65 -0.75
CA ASN A 110 21.08 -5.23 -2.14
C ASN A 110 22.16 -4.17 -2.37
N LYS A 111 22.66 -3.48 -1.33
CA LYS A 111 23.82 -2.58 -1.44
C LYS A 111 25.18 -3.30 -1.53
N ARG A 112 25.23 -4.60 -1.25
CA ARG A 112 26.46 -5.41 -1.26
C ARG A 112 26.69 -6.17 -2.57
N LYS A 113 25.82 -6.00 -3.56
CA LYS A 113 25.96 -6.52 -4.92
C LYS A 113 26.30 -5.37 -5.85
#